data_AF-A0A0M1JMD4-F1
#
_entry.id   AF-A0A0M1JMD4-F1
#
_cell.length_a   1.000
_cell.length_b   1.000
_cell.length_c   1.000
_cell.angle_alpha   90.00
_cell.angle_beta   90.00
_cell.angle_gamma   90.00
#
_symmetry.space_group_name_H-M   'P 1'
#
loop_
_entity.id
_entity.type
_entity.pdbx_description
1 polymer ?
#
loop_
_entity_poly.entity_id
_entity_poly.type
_entity_poly.pdbx_seq_one_letter_code
_entity_poly.pdbx_strand_id
1 'polypeptide(L)'
;MKLSYRGLNYSNDDPPSIDMIEDSGGLYRGCQWQVRYPRHVPVTQPSNLLKYRGLAYVSHSPTETKVVEATPATVPTVVTTVKKTGVLSNRKYDQRDIATILQDMEKIHRANICRSLERRMNIAQAKGDQKLMVLLQQECQDLACALF
;
A
#
# COMPACT_ATOMS: atom_id res chain seq x y z
N MET A 1 12.15 -15.19 -33.48
CA MET A 1 10.80 -15.81 -33.50
C MET A 1 9.80 -14.77 -33.02
N LYS A 2 8.66 -14.60 -33.69
CA LYS A 2 7.62 -13.64 -33.26
C LYS A 2 6.82 -14.26 -32.11
N LEU A 3 6.67 -13.56 -30.99
CA LEU A 3 5.90 -14.03 -29.84
C LEU A 3 4.42 -13.70 -30.07
N SER A 4 3.54 -14.70 -29.96
CA SER A 4 2.10 -14.50 -30.07
C SER A 4 1.38 -15.17 -28.91
N TYR A 5 0.51 -14.44 -28.21
CA TYR A 5 -0.36 -15.00 -27.16
C TYR A 5 -1.81 -14.54 -27.40
N ARG A 6 -2.76 -15.49 -27.36
CA ARG A 6 -4.20 -15.28 -27.62
C ARG A 6 -4.52 -14.48 -28.90
N GLY A 7 -3.80 -14.75 -29.99
CA GLY A 7 -4.01 -14.10 -31.28
C GLY A 7 -3.45 -12.67 -31.37
N LEU A 8 -2.81 -12.16 -30.31
CA LEU A 8 -2.07 -10.90 -30.33
C LEU A 8 -0.59 -11.19 -30.57
N ASN A 9 -0.03 -10.55 -31.60
CA ASN A 9 1.39 -10.59 -31.88
C ASN A 9 2.08 -9.53 -31.04
N TYR A 10 3.04 -9.95 -30.23
CA TYR A 10 3.93 -9.05 -29.52
C TYR A 10 5.11 -8.77 -30.44
N SER A 11 5.33 -7.50 -30.75
CA SER A 11 6.62 -7.07 -31.25
C SER A 11 7.61 -7.16 -30.08
N ASN A 12 8.75 -7.80 -30.32
CA ASN A 12 9.88 -7.80 -29.38
C ASN A 12 10.61 -6.45 -29.43
N ASP A 13 9.86 -5.35 -29.54
CA ASP A 13 10.45 -4.02 -29.48
C ASP A 13 11.12 -3.88 -28.12
N ASP A 14 12.27 -3.20 -28.09
CA ASP A 14 13.10 -3.09 -26.90
C ASP A 14 12.24 -2.69 -25.69
N PRO A 15 12.34 -3.42 -24.56
CA PRO A 15 11.52 -3.11 -23.40
C PRO A 15 11.79 -1.65 -22.98
N PRO A 16 10.75 -0.88 -22.64
CA PRO A 16 10.93 0.50 -22.23
C PRO A 16 11.91 0.56 -21.06
N SER A 17 12.94 1.39 -21.17
CA SER A 17 13.90 1.61 -20.09
C SER A 17 13.17 2.29 -18.93
N ILE A 18 12.93 1.54 -17.87
CA ILE A 18 12.29 2.05 -16.65
C ILE A 18 13.37 2.63 -15.75
N ASP A 19 13.22 3.89 -15.37
CA ASP A 19 14.08 4.54 -14.38
C ASP A 19 13.89 3.85 -13.02
N MET A 20 14.97 3.25 -12.51
CA MET A 20 15.02 2.61 -11.21
C MET A 20 15.69 3.54 -10.20
N ILE A 21 15.12 3.63 -9.00
CA ILE A 21 15.78 4.24 -7.85
C ILE A 21 16.57 3.13 -7.16
N GLU A 22 17.88 3.34 -7.04
CA GLU A 22 18.73 2.54 -6.18
C GLU A 22 18.68 3.14 -4.77
N ASP A 23 18.18 2.37 -3.82
CA ASP A 23 18.29 2.69 -2.40
C ASP A 23 19.46 1.90 -1.78
N SER A 24 19.95 2.41 -0.66
CA SER A 24 21.09 1.87 0.10
C SER A 24 20.89 0.38 0.37
N GLY A 25 21.66 -0.45 -0.34
CA GLY A 25 21.71 -1.89 -0.11
C GLY A 25 22.36 -2.26 1.22
N GLY A 26 22.19 -3.52 1.62
CA GLY A 26 22.80 -4.09 2.83
C GLY A 26 23.44 -5.44 2.57
N LEU A 27 23.95 -6.07 3.63
CA LEU A 27 24.40 -7.47 3.60
C LEU A 27 23.34 -8.34 4.26
N TYR A 28 22.79 -9.31 3.54
CA TYR A 28 21.90 -10.34 4.10
C TYR A 28 22.59 -11.71 4.00
N ARG A 29 22.86 -12.32 5.15
CA ARG A 29 23.56 -13.63 5.26
C ARG A 29 24.91 -13.66 4.55
N GLY A 30 25.64 -12.55 4.55
CA GLY A 30 26.92 -12.41 3.86
C GLY A 30 26.82 -12.14 2.36
N CYS A 31 25.62 -12.14 1.79
CA CYS A 31 25.39 -11.74 0.40
C CYS A 31 24.95 -10.27 0.32
N GLN A 32 25.44 -9.55 -0.68
CA GLN A 32 24.98 -8.19 -0.94
C GLN A 32 23.52 -8.23 -1.42
N TRP A 33 22.66 -7.49 -0.73
CA TRP A 33 21.26 -7.30 -1.07
C TRP A 33 21.05 -5.85 -1.48
N GLN A 34 20.46 -5.63 -2.66
CA GLN A 34 20.11 -4.31 -3.17
C GLN A 34 18.62 -4.24 -3.43
N VAL A 35 17.96 -3.21 -2.91
CA VAL A 35 16.57 -2.93 -3.25
C VAL A 35 16.56 -2.04 -4.50
N ARG A 36 15.92 -2.51 -5.56
CA ARG A 36 15.70 -1.73 -6.78
C ARG A 36 14.22 -1.49 -6.90
N TYR A 37 13.80 -0.23 -6.82
CA TYR A 37 12.40 0.13 -6.93
C TYR A 37 12.17 1.05 -8.14
N PRO A 38 11.16 0.80 -8.98
CA PRO A 38 10.81 1.71 -10.07
C PRO A 38 10.49 3.11 -9.53
N ARG A 39 11.02 4.15 -10.17
CA ARG A 39 10.71 5.53 -9.78
C ARG A 39 9.21 5.77 -9.91
N HIS A 40 8.58 6.24 -8.84
CA HIS A 40 7.15 6.57 -8.88
C HIS A 40 6.94 7.78 -9.81
N VAL A 41 6.22 7.56 -10.92
CA VAL A 41 5.78 8.66 -11.78
C VAL A 41 4.67 9.41 -11.03
N PRO A 42 4.82 10.71 -10.73
CA PRO A 42 3.77 11.46 -10.06
C PRO A 42 2.53 11.45 -10.94
N VAL A 43 1.43 10.90 -10.41
CA VAL A 43 0.14 10.93 -11.09
C VAL A 43 -0.41 12.33 -10.95
N THR A 44 -0.65 13.00 -12.09
CA THR A 44 -1.29 14.31 -12.10
C THR A 44 -2.71 14.17 -11.55
N GLN A 45 -3.03 14.91 -10.49
CA GLN A 45 -4.39 14.95 -9.98
C GLN A 45 -5.28 15.70 -10.99
N PRO A 46 -6.46 15.17 -11.34
CA PRO A 46 -7.38 15.86 -12.23
C PRO A 46 -7.92 17.11 -11.52
N SER A 47 -7.94 18.25 -12.23
CA SER A 47 -8.59 19.46 -11.73
C SER A 47 -10.10 19.28 -11.75
N ASN A 48 -10.70 19.14 -10.57
CA ASN A 48 -12.15 19.06 -10.44
C ASN A 48 -12.74 20.47 -10.55
N LEU A 49 -13.39 20.75 -11.67
CA LEU A 49 -14.21 21.96 -11.86
C LEU A 49 -15.54 21.77 -11.13
N LEU A 50 -15.59 22.20 -9.87
CA LEU A 50 -16.78 22.12 -9.04
C LEU A 50 -17.63 23.37 -9.22
N LYS A 51 -18.95 23.23 -9.13
CA LYS A 51 -19.90 24.36 -9.18
C LYS A 51 -20.79 24.33 -7.95
N TYR A 52 -20.86 25.45 -7.23
CA TYR A 52 -21.80 25.64 -6.12
C TYR A 52 -22.57 26.93 -6.33
N ARG A 53 -23.91 26.85 -6.34
CA ARG A 53 -24.83 27.99 -6.59
C ARG A 53 -24.46 28.81 -7.83
N GLY A 54 -24.10 28.14 -8.92
CA GLY A 54 -23.75 28.79 -10.20
C GLY A 54 -22.33 29.36 -10.26
N LEU A 55 -21.59 29.40 -9.15
CA LEU A 55 -20.20 29.83 -9.12
C LEU A 55 -19.26 28.62 -9.26
N ALA A 56 -18.31 28.72 -10.18
CA ALA A 56 -17.30 27.69 -10.39
C ALA A 56 -16.13 27.89 -9.42
N TYR A 57 -15.69 26.80 -8.79
CA TYR A 57 -14.50 26.76 -7.96
C TYR A 57 -13.61 25.60 -8.39
N VAL A 58 -12.30 25.82 -8.33
CA VAL A 58 -11.28 24.82 -8.66
C VAL A 58 -10.65 24.34 -7.36
N SER A 59 -10.76 23.05 -7.07
CA SER A 59 -10.04 22.46 -5.95
C SER A 59 -8.61 22.17 -6.39
N HIS A 60 -7.66 22.99 -5.94
CA HIS A 60 -6.23 22.69 -5.99
C HIS A 60 -5.83 22.18 -4.60
N SER A 61 -5.26 20.99 -4.52
CA SER A 61 -4.55 20.57 -3.30
C SER A 61 -3.24 21.36 -3.20
N PRO A 62 -2.90 21.97 -2.05
CA PRO A 62 -1.63 22.64 -1.89
C PRO A 62 -0.54 21.58 -1.76
N THR A 63 0.29 21.47 -2.79
CA THR A 63 1.63 20.91 -2.65
C THR A 63 2.53 21.83 -3.44
N GLU A 64 2.90 22.95 -2.81
CA GLU A 64 3.91 23.88 -3.29
C GLU A 64 5.24 23.10 -3.40
N THR A 65 6.02 23.19 -4.48
CA THR A 65 6.89 24.34 -4.75
C THR A 65 7.51 24.21 -6.15
N LYS A 66 7.26 25.20 -7.02
CA LYS A 66 8.29 26.13 -7.52
C LYS A 66 7.66 27.12 -8.52
N VAL A 67 7.85 28.39 -8.18
CA VAL A 67 7.60 29.59 -8.96
C VAL A 67 8.32 29.52 -10.31
N VAL A 68 7.62 29.70 -11.43
CA VAL A 68 8.02 30.58 -12.55
C VAL A 68 6.76 31.11 -13.24
N GLU A 69 6.86 32.37 -13.66
CA GLU A 69 5.89 33.36 -14.12
C GLU A 69 4.86 32.95 -15.19
N ALA A 70 3.75 33.69 -15.14
CA ALA A 70 2.61 33.65 -16.04
C ALA A 70 2.88 34.28 -17.40
N THR A 71 2.34 33.69 -18.47
CA THR A 71 1.74 34.42 -19.61
C THR A 71 0.55 33.62 -20.18
N PRO A 72 -0.54 34.27 -20.64
CA PRO A 72 -1.77 33.61 -21.08
C PRO A 72 -1.80 33.42 -22.61
N ALA A 73 -2.04 32.19 -23.09
CA ALA A 73 -2.45 31.97 -24.48
C ALA A 73 -3.21 30.65 -24.65
N THR A 74 -4.50 30.80 -24.98
CA THR A 74 -5.27 30.08 -26.00
C THR A 74 -5.31 28.55 -25.98
N VAL A 75 -6.48 28.04 -25.60
CA VAL A 75 -7.06 26.71 -25.87
C VAL A 75 -6.72 26.15 -27.27
N PRO A 76 -6.51 24.83 -27.38
CA PRO A 76 -7.52 24.08 -28.12
C PRO A 76 -7.94 22.76 -27.47
N THR A 77 -9.24 22.53 -27.54
CA THR A 77 -9.97 21.29 -27.30
C THR A 77 -9.41 20.13 -28.13
N VAL A 78 -9.03 19.04 -27.47
CA VAL A 78 -8.91 17.71 -28.11
C VAL A 78 -9.70 16.70 -27.27
N VAL A 79 -10.89 16.36 -27.77
CA VAL A 79 -11.71 15.28 -27.23
C VAL A 79 -11.03 13.97 -27.62
N THR A 80 -10.39 13.30 -26.65
CA THR A 80 -9.91 11.93 -26.85
C THR A 80 -10.64 11.01 -25.88
N THR A 81 -11.58 10.24 -26.41
CA THR A 81 -12.30 9.18 -25.72
C THR A 81 -11.35 8.01 -25.44
N VAL A 82 -10.76 8.00 -24.25
CA VAL A 82 -9.94 6.87 -23.80
C VAL A 82 -10.83 5.82 -23.15
N LYS A 83 -11.01 4.69 -23.85
CA LYS A 83 -11.67 3.48 -23.34
C LYS A 83 -10.86 2.94 -22.15
N LYS A 84 -11.45 2.95 -20.96
CA LYS A 84 -10.91 2.28 -19.78
C LYS A 84 -11.00 0.76 -19.97
N THR A 85 -9.91 0.12 -20.36
CA THR A 85 -9.71 -1.32 -20.12
C THR A 85 -9.08 -1.50 -18.74
N GLY A 86 -9.89 -1.29 -17.70
CA GLY A 86 -9.55 -1.70 -16.35
C GLY A 86 -9.92 -3.17 -16.19
N VAL A 87 -8.93 -4.06 -16.20
CA VAL A 87 -9.09 -5.45 -15.73
C VAL A 87 -9.18 -5.38 -14.21
N LEU A 88 -10.36 -5.06 -13.70
CA LEU A 88 -10.72 -5.34 -12.32
C LEU A 88 -11.01 -6.83 -12.24
N SER A 89 -10.27 -7.53 -11.40
CA SER A 89 -10.57 -8.90 -10.97
C SER A 89 -11.93 -8.92 -10.28
N ASN A 90 -12.99 -9.08 -11.06
CA ASN A 90 -14.35 -9.35 -10.62
C ASN A 90 -14.43 -10.76 -10.02
N ARG A 91 -13.82 -10.99 -8.86
CA ARG A 91 -14.31 -12.01 -7.93
C ARG A 91 -15.30 -11.31 -7.03
N LYS A 92 -16.59 -11.54 -7.30
CA LYS A 92 -17.69 -11.21 -6.39
C LYS A 92 -17.53 -12.11 -5.17
N TYR A 93 -16.66 -11.75 -4.25
CA TYR A 93 -16.75 -12.28 -2.90
C TYR A 93 -18.08 -11.79 -2.35
N ASP A 94 -18.93 -12.70 -1.88
CA ASP A 94 -20.15 -12.28 -1.22
C ASP A 94 -19.73 -11.44 0.00
N GLN A 95 -20.45 -10.36 0.29
CA GLN A 95 -20.15 -9.47 1.42
C GLN A 95 -20.03 -10.26 2.76
N ARG A 96 -20.70 -11.42 2.83
CA ARG A 96 -20.65 -12.38 3.94
C ARG A 96 -19.29 -13.09 4.06
N ASP A 97 -18.61 -13.35 2.95
CA ASP A 97 -17.28 -13.98 2.94
C ASP A 97 -16.22 -13.01 3.48
N ILE A 98 -16.34 -11.72 3.16
CA ILE A 98 -15.40 -10.71 3.67
C ILE A 98 -15.57 -10.54 5.19
N ALA A 99 -16.81 -10.51 5.68
CA ALA A 99 -17.10 -10.38 7.11
C ALA A 99 -16.58 -11.58 7.92
N THR A 100 -16.74 -12.80 7.39
CA THR A 100 -16.22 -14.02 8.03
C THR A 100 -14.70 -14.06 8.02
N ILE A 101 -14.05 -13.69 6.91
CA ILE A 101 -12.59 -13.57 6.84
C ILE A 101 -12.06 -12.56 7.87
N LEU A 102 -12.71 -11.41 8.03
CA LEU A 102 -12.30 -10.41 9.03
C LEU A 102 -12.42 -10.94 10.46
N GLN A 103 -13.50 -11.67 10.77
CA GLN A 103 -13.66 -12.32 12.08
C GLN A 103 -12.58 -13.38 12.32
N ASP A 104 -12.24 -14.16 11.30
CA ASP A 104 -11.19 -15.18 11.43
C ASP A 104 -9.80 -14.55 11.58
N MET A 105 -9.53 -13.44 10.87
CA MET A 105 -8.32 -12.64 11.07
C MET A 105 -8.23 -12.09 12.48
N GLU A 106 -9.33 -11.59 13.04
CA GLU A 106 -9.38 -11.09 14.42
C GLU A 106 -9.07 -12.20 15.44
N LYS A 107 -9.65 -13.40 15.26
CA LYS A 107 -9.36 -14.57 16.11
C LYS A 107 -7.88 -14.96 16.04
N ILE A 108 -7.32 -15.05 14.84
CA ILE A 108 -5.91 -15.41 14.64
C ILE A 108 -5.00 -14.35 15.27
N HIS A 109 -5.31 -13.07 15.07
CA HIS A 109 -4.54 -11.97 15.64
C HIS A 109 -4.53 -12.03 17.17
N ARG A 110 -5.71 -12.20 17.80
CA ARG A 110 -5.82 -12.40 19.25
C ARG A 110 -5.00 -13.60 19.73
N ALA A 111 -5.12 -14.75 19.07
CA ALA A 111 -4.36 -15.95 19.43
C ALA A 111 -2.83 -15.73 19.34
N ASN A 112 -2.37 -15.01 18.33
CA ASN A 112 -0.95 -14.67 18.17
C ASN A 112 -0.44 -13.74 19.27
N ILE A 113 -1.25 -12.73 19.65
CA ILE A 113 -0.92 -11.85 20.77
C ILE A 113 -0.78 -12.66 22.07
N CYS A 114 -1.75 -13.51 22.39
CA CYS A 114 -1.70 -14.30 23.63
C CYS A 114 -0.49 -15.25 23.65
N ARG A 115 -0.19 -15.95 22.55
CA ARG A 115 1.01 -16.80 22.44
C ARG A 115 2.31 -16.01 22.61
N SER A 116 2.36 -14.79 22.06
CA SER A 116 3.52 -13.91 22.20
C SER A 116 3.73 -13.48 23.65
N LEU A 117 2.65 -13.11 24.35
CA LEU A 117 2.68 -12.75 25.77
C LEU A 117 3.11 -13.93 26.65
N GLU A 118 2.53 -15.12 26.43
CA GLU A 118 2.89 -16.34 27.14
C GLU A 118 4.38 -16.65 26.99
N ARG A 119 4.91 -16.59 25.76
CA ARG A 119 6.34 -16.78 25.52
C ARG A 119 7.20 -15.74 26.24
N ARG A 120 6.81 -14.47 26.21
CA ARG A 120 7.53 -13.39 26.92
C ARG A 120 7.50 -13.61 28.43
N MET A 121 6.38 -14.10 28.98
CA MET A 121 6.21 -14.40 30.39
C MET A 121 7.09 -15.57 30.82
N ASN A 122 7.14 -16.65 30.03
CA ASN A 122 8.03 -17.80 30.26
C ASN A 122 9.52 -17.39 30.24
N ILE A 123 9.90 -16.51 29.30
CA ILE A 123 11.27 -15.97 29.24
C ILE A 123 11.58 -15.10 30.47
N ALA A 124 10.65 -14.22 30.87
CA ALA A 124 10.82 -13.37 32.05
C ALA A 124 10.94 -14.21 33.34
N GLN A 125 10.15 -15.28 33.44
CA GLN A 125 10.22 -16.24 34.55
C GLN A 125 11.56 -16.96 34.59
N ALA A 126 12.05 -17.46 33.45
CA ALA A 126 13.35 -18.11 33.36
C ALA A 126 14.51 -17.17 33.71
N LYS A 127 14.37 -15.87 33.43
CA LYS A 127 15.34 -14.83 33.81
C LYS A 127 15.20 -14.34 35.24
N GLY A 128 14.08 -14.60 35.91
CA GLY A 128 13.77 -14.06 37.24
C GLY A 128 13.38 -12.58 37.25
N ASP A 129 12.99 -12.00 36.11
CA ASP A 129 12.65 -10.57 35.98
C ASP A 129 11.24 -10.29 36.50
N GLN A 130 11.10 -10.13 37.82
CA GLN A 130 9.81 -9.93 38.49
C GLN A 130 9.06 -8.68 38.00
N LYS A 131 9.77 -7.57 37.78
CA LYS A 131 9.15 -6.32 37.28
C LYS A 131 8.51 -6.50 35.91
N LEU A 132 9.18 -7.22 35.01
CA LEU A 132 8.67 -7.51 33.68
C LEU A 132 7.46 -8.46 33.74
N MET A 133 7.49 -9.45 34.64
CA MET A 133 6.38 -10.37 34.84
C MET A 133 5.10 -9.64 35.27
N VAL A 134 5.18 -8.68 36.20
CA VAL A 134 4.03 -7.87 36.63
C VAL A 134 3.45 -7.04 35.48
N LEU A 135 4.30 -6.40 34.68
CA LEU A 135 3.85 -5.64 33.51
C LEU A 135 3.16 -6.53 32.47
N LEU A 136 3.71 -7.73 32.22
CA LEU A 136 3.11 -8.68 31.28
C LEU A 136 1.77 -9.23 31.78
N GLN A 137 1.61 -9.40 33.10
CA GLN A 137 0.32 -9.77 33.69
C GLN A 137 -0.73 -8.67 33.50
N GLN A 138 -0.34 -7.40 33.66
CA GLN A 138 -1.20 -6.26 33.38
C GLN A 138 -1.60 -6.21 31.90
N GLU A 139 -0.63 -6.34 30.97
CA GLU A 139 -0.90 -6.42 29.54
C GLU A 139 -1.87 -7.57 29.20
N CYS A 140 -1.73 -8.72 29.87
CA CYS A 140 -2.62 -9.87 29.68
C CYS A 140 -4.06 -9.57 30.13
N GLN A 141 -4.21 -8.87 31.26
CA GLN A 141 -5.51 -8.47 31.81
C GLN A 141 -6.22 -7.46 30.89
N ASP A 142 -5.49 -6.45 30.40
CA ASP A 142 -6.02 -5.41 29.51
C ASP A 142 -6.49 -5.98 28.17
N LEU A 143 -5.77 -6.98 27.67
CA LEU A 143 -6.07 -7.62 26.38
C LEU A 143 -7.06 -8.79 26.50
N ALA A 144 -7.55 -9.07 27.72
CA ALA A 144 -8.45 -10.17 28.05
C ALA A 144 -8.00 -11.51 27.44
N CYS A 145 -6.69 -11.76 27.41
CA CYS A 145 -6.19 -13.09 27.07
C CYS A 145 -6.61 -14.03 28.20
N ALA A 146 -7.39 -15.06 27.87
CA ALA A 146 -7.91 -16.06 28.82
C ALA A 146 -6.81 -17.04 29.29
N LEU A 147 -5.65 -16.51 29.72
CA LEU A 147 -4.54 -17.31 30.23
C LEU A 147 -4.67 -17.68 31.72
N PHE A 148 -5.81 -17.37 32.35
CA PHE A 148 -6.12 -17.73 33.74
C PHE A 148 -7.61 -17.99 33.93
#